data_AF-A0A1R2B3G1-F1
#
_entry.id   AF-A0A1R2B3G1-F1
#
_cell.length_a   1.000
_cell.length_b   1.000
_cell.length_c   1.000
_cell.angle_alpha   90.00
_cell.angle_beta   90.00
_cell.angle_gamma   90.00
#
_symmetry.space_group_name_H-M   'P 1'
#
loop_
_entity.id
_entity.type
_entity.pdbx_description
1 polymer ?
#
loop_
_entity_poly.entity_id
_entity_poly.type
_entity_poly.pdbx_seq_one_letter_code
_entity_poly.pdbx_strand_id
1 'polypeptide(L)'
;MDIDYNSFLHLLKASSKGQVKTIVRLAARVPRPRVLLDMQAAMEINDHEFTVLLQNLTKLQMLFMRNKSLDFPEGFHSNLQSLLENILEELKDVFVKESPQPGLPKYEGIDWRIDVRTGNSSVEKAPKMPKAVIEFKIGGKKEVVELSKERVHGLLDVLGKVKEQLDSLADN
;
A
#
# COMPACT_ATOMS: atom_id res chain seq x y z
N MET A 1 -0.73 5.75 9.04
CA MET A 1 -1.09 4.57 8.23
C MET A 1 -1.87 3.71 9.19
N ASP A 2 -3.19 3.85 9.19
CA ASP A 2 -3.98 3.26 10.26
C ASP A 2 -4.24 1.80 9.91
N ILE A 3 -3.78 0.93 10.81
CA ILE A 3 -4.00 -0.51 10.74
C ILE A 3 -5.24 -0.80 11.57
N ASP A 4 -6.23 -1.42 10.95
CA ASP A 4 -7.34 -2.00 11.72
C ASP A 4 -6.91 -3.37 12.24
N TYR A 5 -6.47 -3.39 13.50
CA TYR A 5 -6.02 -4.62 14.17
C TYR A 5 -7.15 -5.62 14.40
N ASN A 6 -8.42 -5.20 14.39
CA ASN A 6 -9.55 -6.14 14.52
C ASN A 6 -9.62 -7.09 13.33
N SER A 7 -9.20 -6.64 12.14
CA SER A 7 -9.10 -7.52 10.97
C SER A 7 -8.19 -8.72 11.21
N PHE A 8 -7.17 -8.62 12.07
CA PHE A 8 -6.28 -9.74 12.37
C PHE A 8 -6.96 -10.84 13.19
N LEU A 9 -8.05 -10.55 13.90
CA LEU A 9 -8.81 -11.56 14.64
C LEU A 9 -9.37 -12.66 13.73
N HIS A 10 -9.58 -12.37 12.44
CA HIS A 10 -9.94 -13.37 11.44
C HIS A 10 -8.89 -14.49 11.31
N LEU A 11 -7.61 -14.22 11.63
CA LEU A 11 -6.54 -15.23 11.62
C LEU A 11 -6.74 -16.31 12.69
N LEU A 12 -7.56 -16.07 13.72
CA LEU A 12 -7.94 -17.09 14.70
C LEU A 12 -8.78 -18.22 14.08
N LYS A 13 -9.42 -17.97 12.92
CA LYS A 13 -10.11 -19.00 12.15
C LYS A 13 -9.17 -19.90 11.35
N ALA A 14 -7.87 -19.59 11.31
CA ALA A 14 -6.90 -20.43 10.61
C ALA A 14 -6.74 -21.78 11.32
N SER A 15 -6.71 -22.85 10.54
CA SER A 15 -6.54 -24.23 11.02
C SER A 15 -5.14 -24.52 11.58
N SER A 16 -4.14 -23.69 11.25
CA SER A 16 -2.76 -23.89 11.70
C SER A 16 -1.92 -22.61 11.65
N LYS A 17 -0.82 -22.60 12.42
CA LYS A 17 0.23 -21.55 12.34
C LYS A 17 0.84 -21.45 10.94
N GLY A 18 0.98 -22.58 10.24
CA GLY A 18 1.50 -22.62 8.86
C GLY A 18 0.59 -21.90 7.87
N GLN A 19 -0.74 -22.01 8.06
CA GLN A 19 -1.72 -21.26 7.27
C GLN A 19 -1.57 -19.75 7.51
N VAL A 20 -1.47 -19.32 8.78
CA VAL A 20 -1.24 -17.89 9.13
C VAL A 20 0.05 -17.39 8.48
N LYS A 21 1.17 -18.13 8.59
CA LYS A 21 2.45 -17.77 7.97
C LYS A 21 2.35 -17.60 6.46
N THR A 22 1.58 -18.47 5.79
CA THR A 22 1.36 -18.39 4.35
C THR A 22 0.54 -17.15 3.98
N ILE A 23 -0.53 -16.86 4.73
CA ILE A 23 -1.36 -15.66 4.54
C ILE A 23 -0.52 -14.40 4.72
N VAL A 24 0.28 -14.33 5.80
CA VAL A 24 1.19 -13.20 6.03
C VAL A 24 2.16 -13.07 4.86
N ARG A 25 2.93 -14.12 4.51
CA ARG A 25 3.91 -14.04 3.42
C ARG A 25 3.32 -13.52 2.10
N LEU A 26 2.11 -13.95 1.76
CA LEU A 26 1.47 -13.65 0.48
C LEU A 26 0.57 -12.41 0.51
N ALA A 27 0.44 -11.71 1.65
CA ALA A 27 -0.51 -10.62 1.81
C ALA A 27 -0.34 -9.49 0.78
N ALA A 28 0.91 -9.16 0.44
CA ALA A 28 1.25 -8.11 -0.52
C ALA A 28 1.24 -8.56 -2.00
N ARG A 29 0.89 -9.83 -2.29
CA ARG A 29 0.97 -10.38 -3.65
C ARG A 29 -0.25 -10.01 -4.48
N VAL A 30 0.02 -9.34 -5.59
CA VAL A 30 -0.97 -8.99 -6.62
C VAL A 30 -0.46 -9.54 -7.96
N PRO A 31 -1.27 -10.31 -8.72
CA PRO A 31 -2.64 -10.75 -8.41
C PRO A 31 -2.71 -11.75 -7.23
N ARG A 32 -3.89 -11.85 -6.58
CA ARG A 32 -4.09 -12.72 -5.42
C ARG A 32 -3.87 -14.20 -5.82
N PRO A 33 -2.90 -14.91 -5.22
CA PRO A 33 -2.63 -16.32 -5.56
C PRO A 33 -3.81 -17.24 -5.22
N ARG A 34 -4.01 -18.31 -6.01
CA ARG A 34 -5.09 -19.30 -5.79
C ARG A 34 -5.10 -19.89 -4.39
N VAL A 35 -3.92 -20.15 -3.82
CA VAL A 35 -3.79 -20.65 -2.44
C VAL A 35 -4.45 -19.73 -1.40
N LEU A 36 -4.44 -18.41 -1.61
CA LEU A 36 -5.14 -17.49 -0.71
C LEU A 36 -6.67 -17.56 -0.86
N LEU A 37 -7.17 -17.84 -2.06
CA LEU A 37 -8.60 -18.06 -2.30
C LEU A 37 -9.07 -19.34 -1.62
N ASP A 38 -8.28 -20.42 -1.72
CA ASP A 38 -8.58 -21.69 -1.06
C ASP A 38 -8.57 -21.53 0.47
N MET A 39 -7.60 -20.78 1.02
CA MET A 39 -7.52 -20.47 2.45
C MET A 39 -8.66 -19.57 2.92
N GLN A 40 -9.05 -18.57 2.13
CA GLN A 40 -10.20 -17.70 2.42
C GLN A 40 -11.49 -18.53 2.55
N ALA A 41 -11.74 -19.43 1.59
CA ALA A 41 -12.90 -20.31 1.62
C ALA A 41 -12.86 -21.23 2.85
N ALA A 42 -11.71 -21.82 3.17
CA ALA A 42 -11.54 -22.69 4.33
C ALA A 42 -11.72 -21.96 5.68
N MET A 43 -11.44 -20.66 5.74
CA MET A 43 -11.64 -19.83 6.94
C MET A 43 -13.06 -19.25 7.04
N GLU A 44 -13.91 -19.45 6.03
CA GLU A 44 -15.27 -18.89 5.96
C GLU A 44 -15.28 -17.36 6.20
N ILE A 45 -14.39 -16.66 5.48
CA ILE A 45 -14.28 -15.20 5.51
C ILE A 45 -14.81 -14.64 4.19
N ASN A 46 -15.63 -13.59 4.26
CA ASN A 46 -16.12 -12.95 3.04
C ASN A 46 -14.99 -12.20 2.31
N ASP A 47 -15.18 -11.92 1.02
CA ASP A 47 -14.12 -11.33 0.20
C ASP A 47 -13.71 -9.93 0.65
N HIS A 48 -14.64 -9.15 1.18
CA HIS A 48 -14.35 -7.81 1.68
C HIS A 48 -13.46 -7.86 2.93
N GLU A 49 -13.86 -8.62 3.95
CA GLU A 49 -13.10 -8.84 5.19
C GLU A 49 -11.71 -9.41 4.90
N PHE A 50 -11.61 -10.39 4.00
CA PHE A 50 -10.33 -10.97 3.64
C PHE A 50 -9.43 -9.96 2.91
N THR A 51 -10.01 -9.14 2.03
CA THR A 51 -9.27 -8.04 1.38
C THR A 51 -8.73 -7.04 2.42
N VAL A 52 -9.55 -6.64 3.39
CA VAL A 52 -9.15 -5.74 4.48
C VAL A 52 -8.03 -6.36 5.32
N LEU A 53 -8.15 -7.65 5.67
CA LEU A 53 -7.10 -8.41 6.36
C LEU A 53 -5.77 -8.37 5.59
N LEU A 54 -5.76 -8.70 4.30
CA LEU A 54 -4.52 -8.70 3.50
C LEU A 54 -3.90 -7.30 3.40
N GLN A 55 -4.73 -6.26 3.25
CA GLN A 55 -4.27 -4.87 3.22
C GLN A 55 -3.63 -4.46 4.55
N ASN A 56 -4.24 -4.80 5.68
CA ASN A 56 -3.70 -4.48 7.00
C ASN A 56 -2.44 -5.29 7.32
N LEU A 57 -2.35 -6.56 6.88
CA LEU A 57 -1.13 -7.37 6.99
C LEU A 57 0.01 -6.77 6.15
N THR A 58 -0.30 -6.28 4.95
CA THR A 58 0.67 -5.58 4.11
C THR A 58 1.18 -4.30 4.80
N LYS A 59 0.30 -3.52 5.44
CA LYS A 59 0.72 -2.36 6.24
C LYS A 59 1.61 -2.75 7.42
N LEU A 60 1.24 -3.80 8.15
CA LEU A 60 2.02 -4.32 9.28
C LEU A 60 3.43 -4.73 8.82
N GLN A 61 3.54 -5.45 7.71
CA GLN A 61 4.82 -5.79 7.10
C GLN A 61 5.63 -4.55 6.72
N MET A 62 5.00 -3.55 6.10
CA MET A 62 5.70 -2.31 5.75
C MET A 62 6.23 -1.57 6.98
N LEU A 63 5.48 -1.54 8.10
CA LEU A 63 5.97 -0.95 9.35
C LEU A 63 7.15 -1.75 9.91
N PHE A 64 7.01 -3.07 9.97
CA PHE A 64 8.04 -3.99 10.43
C PHE A 64 9.34 -3.83 9.63
N MET A 65 9.27 -3.86 8.29
CA MET A 65 10.43 -3.71 7.42
C MET A 65 11.07 -2.32 7.45
N ARG A 66 10.35 -1.32 7.97
CA ARG A 66 10.89 0.03 8.25
C ARG A 66 11.46 0.16 9.65
N ASN A 67 11.57 -0.92 10.43
CA ASN A 67 11.94 -0.94 11.84
C ASN A 67 11.09 0.05 12.68
N LYS A 68 9.80 0.20 12.33
CA LYS A 68 8.85 0.98 13.12
C LYS A 68 8.16 0.09 14.15
N SER A 69 7.76 0.69 15.27
CA SER A 69 6.95 -0.02 16.27
C SER A 69 5.62 -0.51 15.65
N LEU A 70 5.19 -1.70 16.05
CA LEU A 70 3.94 -2.32 15.61
C LEU A 70 2.73 -1.96 16.48
N ASP A 71 2.93 -1.13 17.51
CA ASP A 71 1.91 -0.48 18.38
C ASP A 71 0.54 -1.17 18.39
N PHE A 72 0.49 -2.43 18.82
CA PHE A 72 -0.76 -3.16 18.96
C PHE A 72 -1.63 -2.49 20.03
N PRO A 73 -2.96 -2.37 19.82
CA PRO A 73 -3.84 -1.71 20.77
C PRO A 73 -3.91 -2.48 22.09
N GLU A 74 -4.13 -1.74 23.18
CA GLU A 74 -4.29 -2.33 24.51
C GLU A 74 -5.45 -3.36 24.52
N GLY A 75 -5.22 -4.53 25.10
CA GLY A 75 -6.20 -5.63 25.12
C GLY A 75 -6.27 -6.46 23.83
N PHE A 76 -5.38 -6.23 22.85
CA PHE A 76 -5.27 -7.11 21.69
C PHE A 76 -4.86 -8.54 22.09
N HIS A 77 -5.28 -9.53 21.31
CA HIS A 77 -5.10 -10.95 21.61
C HIS A 77 -3.61 -11.34 21.69
N SER A 78 -3.08 -11.49 22.91
CA SER A 78 -1.65 -11.65 23.19
C SER A 78 -0.97 -12.78 22.42
N ASN A 79 -1.56 -13.97 22.38
CA ASN A 79 -0.99 -15.11 21.64
C ASN A 79 -0.93 -14.85 20.12
N LEU A 80 -1.86 -14.06 19.60
CA LEU A 80 -1.91 -13.72 18.17
C LEU A 80 -0.88 -12.64 17.87
N GLN A 81 -0.72 -11.66 18.76
CA GLN A 81 0.35 -10.67 18.69
C GLN A 81 1.72 -11.36 18.62
N SER A 82 2.04 -12.21 19.60
CA SER A 82 3.31 -12.91 19.63
C SER A 82 3.50 -13.82 18.41
N LEU A 83 2.42 -14.43 17.90
CA LEU A 83 2.48 -15.22 16.67
C LEU A 83 2.85 -14.35 15.46
N LEU A 84 2.22 -13.18 15.30
CA LEU A 84 2.48 -12.27 14.20
C LEU A 84 3.90 -11.71 14.25
N GLU A 85 4.37 -11.30 15.42
CA GLU A 85 5.74 -10.82 15.63
C GLU A 85 6.76 -11.89 15.25
N ASN A 86 6.59 -13.13 15.74
CA ASN A 86 7.47 -14.25 15.40
C ASN A 86 7.46 -14.56 13.89
N ILE A 87 6.27 -14.57 13.26
CA ILE A 87 6.16 -14.83 11.82
C ILE A 87 6.84 -13.72 11.00
N LEU A 88 6.73 -12.46 11.42
CA LEU A 88 7.37 -11.34 10.73
C LEU A 88 8.90 -11.46 10.78
N GLU A 89 9.47 -11.79 11.94
CA GLU A 89 10.90 -12.05 12.08
C GLU A 89 11.35 -13.24 11.23
N GLU A 90 10.61 -14.36 11.26
CA GLU A 90 10.91 -15.54 10.42
C GLU A 90 10.87 -15.25 8.91
N LEU A 91 10.03 -14.30 8.48
CA LEU A 91 9.85 -13.97 7.05
C LEU A 91 10.71 -12.78 6.60
N LYS A 92 11.49 -12.16 7.50
CA LYS A 92 12.28 -10.96 7.19
C LYS A 92 13.18 -11.13 5.97
N ASP A 93 14.00 -12.18 5.96
CA ASP A 93 14.91 -12.46 4.84
C ASP A 93 14.16 -12.83 3.56
N VAL A 94 13.00 -13.48 3.69
CA VAL A 94 12.12 -13.81 2.56
C VAL A 94 11.60 -12.53 1.92
N PHE A 95 11.16 -11.55 2.72
CA PHE A 95 10.68 -10.27 2.21
C PHE A 95 11.76 -9.48 1.48
N VAL A 96 12.98 -9.43 2.03
CA VAL A 96 14.13 -8.77 1.39
C VAL A 96 14.49 -9.45 0.07
N LYS A 97 14.47 -10.79 0.03
CA LYS A 97 14.76 -11.56 -1.19
C LYS A 97 13.69 -11.38 -2.27
N GLU A 98 12.42 -11.30 -1.87
CA GLU A 98 11.29 -11.18 -2.80
C GLU A 98 11.05 -9.73 -3.27
N SER A 99 11.54 -8.73 -2.53
CA SER A 99 11.45 -7.32 -2.87
C SER A 99 12.68 -6.58 -2.33
N PRO A 100 13.53 -5.98 -3.18
CA PRO A 100 14.72 -5.24 -2.74
C PRO A 100 14.41 -4.06 -1.80
N GLN A 101 13.16 -3.58 -1.79
CA GLN A 101 12.67 -2.51 -0.91
C GLN A 101 11.33 -2.92 -0.30
N PRO A 102 11.31 -3.89 0.64
CA PRO A 102 10.07 -4.51 1.12
C PRO A 102 9.22 -3.59 2.01
N GLY A 103 9.80 -2.48 2.49
CA GLY A 103 9.09 -1.46 3.25
C GLY A 103 8.42 -0.38 2.40
N LEU A 104 8.64 -0.31 1.09
CA LEU A 104 8.05 0.73 0.23
C LEU A 104 6.87 0.16 -0.58
N PRO A 105 5.74 0.89 -0.65
CA PRO A 105 4.65 0.47 -1.52
C PRO A 105 5.11 0.56 -2.97
N LYS A 106 4.79 -0.46 -3.77
CA LYS A 106 5.22 -0.52 -5.17
C LYS A 106 4.45 0.49 -6.00
N TYR A 107 5.17 1.28 -6.78
CA TYR A 107 4.56 2.08 -7.84
C TYR A 107 4.17 1.15 -9.00
N GLU A 108 2.90 1.20 -9.40
CA GLU A 108 2.30 0.33 -10.42
C GLU A 108 1.93 1.09 -11.69
N GLY A 109 1.78 2.42 -11.61
CA GLY A 109 1.52 3.24 -12.78
C GLY A 109 1.00 4.64 -12.46
N ILE A 110 0.94 5.46 -13.50
CA ILE A 110 0.38 6.80 -13.50
C ILE A 110 -0.54 6.94 -14.70
N ASP A 111 -1.67 7.60 -14.49
CA ASP A 111 -2.57 8.04 -15.56
C ASP A 111 -2.93 9.50 -15.32
N TRP A 112 -3.22 10.27 -16.37
CA TRP A 112 -3.54 11.69 -16.23
C TRP A 112 -4.52 12.18 -17.28
N ARG A 113 -5.25 13.23 -16.93
CA ARG A 113 -6.09 14.00 -17.85
C ARG A 113 -6.07 15.48 -17.51
N ILE A 114 -6.44 16.32 -18.49
CA ILE A 114 -6.56 17.76 -18.30
C ILE A 114 -8.04 18.13 -18.35
N ASP A 115 -8.54 18.66 -17.24
CA ASP A 115 -9.90 19.16 -17.13
C ASP A 115 -9.87 20.68 -17.25
N VAL A 116 -10.74 21.24 -18.10
CA VAL A 116 -10.89 22.70 -18.23
C VAL A 116 -12.19 23.11 -17.57
N ARG A 117 -12.11 23.81 -16.43
CA ARG A 117 -13.29 24.36 -15.75
C ARG A 117 -13.52 25.80 -16.18
N THR A 118 -14.73 26.11 -16.63
CA THR A 118 -15.19 27.48 -16.86
C THR A 118 -15.69 28.03 -15.52
N GLY A 119 -15.18 29.19 -15.08
CA GLY A 119 -15.61 29.79 -13.83
C GLY A 119 -17.11 30.15 -13.82
N ASN A 120 -17.76 30.02 -12.66
CA ASN A 120 -19.19 30.31 -12.47
C ASN A 120 -19.49 31.82 -12.30
N SER A 121 -18.81 32.71 -13.04
CA SER A 121 -19.15 34.14 -13.03
C SER A 121 -20.11 34.44 -14.17
N SER A 122 -21.27 35.04 -13.87
CA SER A 122 -22.31 35.50 -14.81
C SER A 122 -21.88 36.62 -15.77
N VAL A 123 -20.58 36.76 -16.03
CA VAL A 123 -19.99 37.76 -16.93
C VAL A 123 -19.27 36.99 -18.04
N GLU A 124 -19.52 37.37 -19.29
CA GLU A 124 -19.25 36.64 -20.55
C GLU A 124 -17.80 36.21 -20.84
N LYS A 125 -16.86 36.32 -19.90
CA LYS A 125 -15.46 35.88 -20.02
C LYS A 125 -14.92 35.32 -18.70
N ALA A 126 -15.53 34.27 -18.16
CA ALA A 126 -14.92 33.55 -17.05
C ALA A 126 -13.58 32.92 -17.50
N PRO A 127 -12.44 33.16 -16.81
CA PRO A 127 -11.17 32.57 -17.17
C PRO A 127 -11.25 31.04 -17.10
N LYS A 128 -10.86 30.37 -18.18
CA LYS A 128 -10.70 28.91 -18.22
C LYS A 128 -9.49 28.56 -17.35
N MET A 129 -9.71 27.86 -16.23
CA MET A 129 -8.63 27.37 -15.39
C MET A 129 -8.39 25.89 -15.70
N PRO A 130 -7.34 25.54 -16.46
CA PRO A 130 -6.99 24.15 -16.69
C PRO A 130 -6.46 23.53 -15.38
N LYS A 131 -6.92 22.33 -15.08
CA LYS A 131 -6.41 21.50 -13.97
C LYS A 131 -5.95 20.16 -14.51
N ALA A 132 -4.82 19.67 -14.02
CA ALA A 132 -4.39 18.31 -14.25
C ALA A 132 -4.98 17.40 -13.17
N VAL A 133 -5.65 16.33 -13.59
CA VAL A 133 -6.07 15.24 -12.71
C VAL A 133 -5.12 14.09 -12.94
N ILE A 134 -4.39 13.68 -11.90
CA ILE A 134 -3.41 12.60 -11.98
C ILE A 134 -3.86 11.46 -11.05
N GLU A 135 -3.93 10.24 -11.58
CA GLU A 135 -4.14 9.01 -10.84
C GLU A 135 -2.79 8.30 -10.66
N PHE A 136 -2.38 8.08 -9.42
CA PHE A 136 -1.26 7.20 -9.07
C PHE A 136 -1.77 5.84 -8.63
N LYS A 137 -1.20 4.77 -9.17
CA LYS A 137 -1.43 3.39 -8.73
C LYS A 137 -0.25 2.97 -7.86
N ILE A 138 -0.46 2.85 -6.56
CA ILE A 138 0.59 2.56 -5.58
C ILE A 138 0.08 1.49 -4.60
N GLY A 139 0.74 0.33 -4.57
CA GLY A 139 0.41 -0.77 -3.66
C GLY A 139 -1.05 -1.21 -3.73
N GLY A 140 -1.59 -1.40 -4.93
CA GLY A 140 -2.98 -1.76 -5.20
C GLY A 140 -4.01 -0.68 -4.89
N LYS A 141 -3.60 0.54 -4.54
CA LYS A 141 -4.49 1.68 -4.30
C LYS A 141 -4.35 2.72 -5.42
N LYS A 142 -5.47 3.38 -5.72
CA LYS A 142 -5.55 4.51 -6.63
C LYS A 142 -5.66 5.79 -5.82
N GLU A 143 -4.70 6.68 -5.95
CA GLU A 143 -4.71 8.01 -5.34
C GLU A 143 -4.88 9.05 -6.46
N VAL A 144 -5.96 9.85 -6.39
CA VAL A 144 -6.29 10.85 -7.41
C VAL A 144 -6.04 12.25 -6.84
N VAL A 145 -5.23 13.04 -7.55
CA VAL A 145 -4.92 14.41 -7.16
C VAL A 145 -5.24 15.40 -8.27
N GLU A 146 -5.78 16.55 -7.89
CA GLU A 146 -5.95 17.70 -8.78
C GLU A 146 -4.82 18.70 -8.57
N LEU A 147 -4.07 18.99 -9.64
CA LEU A 147 -2.96 19.94 -9.61
C LEU A 147 -3.22 21.13 -10.54
N SER A 148 -2.81 22.31 -10.10
CA SER A 148 -2.69 23.48 -10.98
C SER A 148 -1.43 23.37 -11.84
N LYS A 149 -1.32 24.20 -12.87
CA LYS A 149 -0.14 24.28 -13.73
C LYS A 149 1.15 24.50 -12.92
N GLU A 150 1.10 25.39 -11.94
CA GLU A 150 2.24 25.75 -11.09
C GLU A 150 2.70 24.54 -10.25
N ARG A 151 1.76 23.76 -9.72
CA ARG A 151 2.09 22.54 -8.94
C ARG A 151 2.64 21.44 -9.83
N VAL A 152 2.19 21.32 -11.07
CA VAL A 152 2.77 20.37 -12.05
C VAL A 152 4.21 20.74 -12.37
N HIS A 153 4.51 22.02 -12.63
CA HIS A 153 5.90 22.46 -12.85
C HIS A 153 6.79 22.19 -11.64
N GLY A 154 6.32 22.54 -10.43
CA GLY A 154 7.08 22.26 -9.21
C GLY A 154 7.35 20.77 -8.99
N LEU A 155 6.41 19.88 -9.36
CA LEU A 155 6.61 18.43 -9.30
C LEU A 155 7.68 17.96 -10.30
N LEU A 156 7.67 18.49 -11.54
CA LEU A 156 8.68 18.18 -12.54
C LEU A 156 10.09 18.61 -12.09
N ASP A 157 10.20 19.78 -11.47
CA ASP A 157 11.49 20.26 -10.95
C ASP A 157 12.05 19.34 -9.86
N VAL A 158 11.20 18.86 -8.95
CA VAL A 158 11.61 17.91 -7.91
C VAL A 158 12.04 16.57 -8.52
N LEU A 159 11.27 16.05 -9.49
CA LEU A 159 11.62 14.80 -10.17
C LEU A 159 12.91 14.92 -10.99
N GLY A 160 13.16 16.08 -11.60
CA GLY A 160 14.41 16.38 -12.28
C GLY A 160 15.62 16.29 -11.35
N LYS A 161 15.53 16.88 -10.15
CA LYS A 161 16.58 16.78 -9.13
C LYS A 161 16.83 15.35 -8.67
N VAL A 162 15.76 14.56 -8.50
CA VAL A 162 15.89 13.13 -8.16
C VAL A 162 16.62 12.37 -9.27
N LYS A 163 16.29 12.64 -10.54
CA LYS A 163 17.00 12.06 -11.70
C LYS A 163 18.49 12.41 -11.68
N GLU A 164 18.84 13.68 -11.51
CA GLU A 164 20.23 14.13 -11.46
C GLU A 164 21.02 13.43 -10.33
N GLN A 165 20.40 13.25 -9.16
CA GLN A 165 21.01 12.52 -8.05
C GLN A 165 21.25 11.05 -8.40
N LEU A 166 20.28 10.38 -9.03
CA LEU A 166 20.43 8.99 -9.47
C LEU A 166 21.54 8.84 -10.50
N ASP A 167 21.58 9.72 -11.51
CA ASP A 167 22.59 9.69 -12.56
C ASP A 167 24.00 9.85 -11.95
N SER A 168 24.17 10.78 -11.00
CA SER A 168 25.47 11.00 -10.33
C SER A 168 25.96 9.82 -9.49
N LEU A 169 25.04 8.98 -9.00
CA LEU A 169 25.37 7.77 -8.23
C LEU A 169 25.61 6.56 -9.13
N ALA A 170 24.99 6.53 -10.32
CA ALA A 170 25.12 5.43 -11.28
C ALA A 170 26.41 5.49 -12.12
N ASP A 171 27.00 6.69 -12.27
CA ASP A 171 28.27 6.91 -12.97
C ASP A 171 29.52 6.62 -12.09
N ASN A 172 29.34 5.98 -10.91
CA ASN A 172 30.40 5.47 -10.02
C ASN A 172 30.36 3.94 -9.92
#